data_AF-A0A192CFV8-F1
#
_entry.id   AF-A0A192CFV8-F1
#
_cell.length_a   1.000
_cell.length_b   1.000
_cell.length_c   1.000
_cell.angle_alpha   90.00
_cell.angle_beta   90.00
_cell.angle_gamma   90.00
#
_symmetry.space_group_name_H-M   'P 1'
#
loop_
_entity.id
_entity.type
_entity.pdbx_description
1 polymer ?
#
loop_
_entity_poly.entity_id
_entity_poly.type
_entity_poly.pdbx_seq_one_letter_code
_entity_poly.pdbx_strand_id
1 'polypeptide(L)'
;MKDFFMKQPDFAKWYFYQLLKSYEGEQMYLNELGYVYGDEEKTKEIVNKLPGYVVKIFEEKIDNELKIRTRKMETLRDGKINIYDYINEKQLEKLNPPQDLRSAIEKIGWKNRPITA
;
A
#
# COMPACT_ATOMS: atom_id res chain seq x y z
N MET A 1 -5.43 -20.63 -10.51
CA MET A 1 -4.66 -19.82 -11.49
C MET A 1 -3.75 -18.81 -10.78
N LYS A 2 -4.27 -17.99 -9.84
CA LYS A 2 -3.48 -17.04 -9.02
C LYS A 2 -2.28 -17.71 -8.31
N ASP A 3 -2.52 -18.85 -7.64
CA ASP A 3 -1.48 -19.61 -6.90
C ASP A 3 -0.38 -20.19 -7.79
N PHE A 4 -0.67 -20.42 -9.07
CA PHE A 4 0.34 -20.92 -10.02
C PHE A 4 1.32 -19.81 -10.41
N PHE A 5 0.81 -18.60 -10.65
CA PHE A 5 1.64 -17.45 -11.00
C PHE A 5 2.45 -16.90 -9.81
N MET A 6 1.88 -16.89 -8.60
CA MET A 6 2.60 -16.50 -7.39
C MET A 6 3.68 -17.51 -6.96
N LYS A 7 3.71 -18.72 -7.54
CA LYS A 7 4.82 -19.68 -7.33
C LYS A 7 6.09 -19.29 -8.08
N GLN A 8 6.03 -18.44 -9.10
CA GLN A 8 7.20 -17.92 -9.78
C GLN A 8 7.71 -16.64 -9.10
N PRO A 9 8.91 -16.62 -8.50
CA PRO A 9 9.40 -15.48 -7.74
C PRO A 9 9.49 -14.19 -8.57
N ASP A 10 9.92 -14.27 -9.82
CA ASP A 10 10.06 -13.08 -10.68
C ASP A 10 8.71 -12.48 -11.06
N PHE A 11 7.69 -13.32 -11.31
CA PHE A 11 6.34 -12.84 -11.53
C PHE A 11 5.75 -12.22 -10.27
N ALA A 12 5.96 -12.83 -9.10
CA ALA A 12 5.49 -12.28 -7.82
C ALA A 12 6.14 -10.91 -7.54
N LYS A 13 7.44 -10.73 -7.83
CA LYS A 13 8.13 -9.44 -7.74
C LYS A 13 7.55 -8.41 -8.69
N TRP A 14 7.40 -8.76 -9.98
CA TRP A 14 6.81 -7.88 -10.98
C TRP A 14 5.39 -7.47 -10.61
N TYR A 15 4.56 -8.42 -10.17
CA TYR A 15 3.19 -8.18 -9.74
C TYR A 15 3.14 -7.26 -8.52
N PHE A 16 3.98 -7.50 -7.51
CA PHE A 16 4.08 -6.62 -6.35
C PHE A 16 4.48 -5.19 -6.74
N TYR A 17 5.40 -5.04 -7.69
CA TYR A 17 5.79 -3.73 -8.20
C TYR A 17 4.63 -3.01 -8.91
N GLN A 18 3.79 -3.71 -9.67
CA GLN A 18 2.58 -3.11 -10.25
C GLN A 18 1.60 -2.66 -9.16
N LEU A 19 1.37 -3.51 -8.15
CA LEU A 19 0.54 -3.15 -7.00
C LEU A 19 1.12 -1.95 -6.24
N LEU A 20 2.44 -1.86 -6.12
CA LEU A 20 3.12 -0.72 -5.51
C LEU A 20 2.80 0.56 -6.27
N LYS A 21 3.02 0.61 -7.58
CA LYS A 21 2.71 1.80 -8.39
C LYS A 21 1.26 2.25 -8.28
N SER A 22 0.30 1.34 -8.39
CA SER A 22 -1.11 1.69 -8.23
C SER A 22 -1.40 2.24 -6.84
N TYR A 23 -0.80 1.63 -5.81
CA TYR A 23 -0.95 2.09 -4.43
C TYR A 23 -0.41 3.50 -4.21
N GLU A 24 0.73 3.87 -4.81
CA GLU A 24 1.32 5.20 -4.61
C GLU A 24 0.36 6.31 -5.00
N GLY A 25 -0.34 6.16 -6.14
CA GLY A 25 -1.31 7.16 -6.60
C GLY A 25 -2.51 7.30 -5.66
N GLU A 26 -3.09 6.19 -5.21
CA GLU A 26 -4.23 6.20 -4.29
C GLU A 26 -3.82 6.75 -2.91
N GLN A 27 -2.69 6.28 -2.37
CA GLN A 27 -2.20 6.68 -1.05
C GLN A 27 -1.75 8.14 -1.01
N MET A 28 -1.09 8.64 -2.05
CA MET A 28 -0.69 10.06 -2.10
C MET A 28 -1.91 10.98 -2.09
N TYR A 29 -2.95 10.68 -2.88
CA TYR A 29 -4.19 11.45 -2.86
C TYR A 29 -4.83 11.48 -1.48
N LEU A 30 -4.91 10.32 -0.81
CA LEU A 30 -5.47 10.22 0.54
C LEU A 30 -4.62 10.99 1.57
N ASN A 31 -3.29 10.91 1.48
CA ASN A 31 -2.37 11.65 2.34
C ASN A 31 -2.52 13.17 2.17
N GLU A 32 -2.67 13.66 0.93
CA GLU A 32 -2.89 15.09 0.63
C GLU A 32 -4.19 15.62 1.27
N LEU A 33 -5.22 14.79 1.36
CA LEU A 33 -6.48 15.12 2.04
C LEU A 33 -6.41 14.94 3.56
N GLY A 34 -5.29 14.43 4.10
CA GLY A 34 -5.12 14.17 5.53
C GLY A 34 -5.92 12.96 6.04
N TYR A 35 -6.33 12.06 5.16
CA TYR A 35 -7.05 10.84 5.53
C TYR A 35 -6.18 9.93 6.41
N VAL A 36 -6.79 9.37 7.45
CA VAL A 36 -6.14 8.39 8.33
C VAL A 36 -7.02 7.15 8.38
N TYR A 37 -6.43 6.02 7.98
CA TYR A 37 -7.15 4.74 7.97
C TYR A 37 -7.67 4.38 9.36
N GLY A 38 -8.97 4.08 9.46
CA GLY A 38 -9.64 3.72 10.71
C GLY A 38 -10.08 4.91 11.57
N ASP A 39 -9.82 6.15 11.13
CA ASP A 39 -10.25 7.36 11.82
C ASP A 39 -11.56 7.89 11.20
N GLU A 40 -12.68 7.47 11.77
CA GLU A 40 -14.01 7.90 11.29
C GLU A 40 -14.25 9.40 11.46
N GLU A 41 -13.72 10.02 12.51
CA GLU A 41 -13.91 11.44 12.78
C GLU A 41 -13.21 12.29 11.73
N LYS A 42 -11.95 11.98 11.42
CA LYS A 42 -11.22 12.64 10.32
C LYS A 42 -11.90 12.40 8.97
N THR A 43 -12.39 11.19 8.74
CA THR A 43 -13.11 10.89 7.49
C THR A 43 -14.35 11.77 7.35
N LYS A 44 -15.15 11.91 8.41
CA LYS A 44 -16.32 12.82 8.43
C LYS A 44 -15.91 14.27 8.24
N GLU A 45 -14.82 14.71 8.87
CA GLU A 45 -14.29 16.07 8.70
C GLU A 45 -13.91 16.37 7.24
N ILE A 46 -13.23 15.44 6.57
CA ILE A 46 -12.85 15.57 5.15
C ILE A 46 -14.12 15.64 4.29
N VAL A 47 -15.05 14.70 4.45
CA VAL A 47 -16.28 14.63 3.66
C VAL A 47 -17.10 15.91 3.78
N ASN A 48 -17.21 16.47 4.98
CA ASN A 48 -17.97 17.70 5.23
C ASN A 48 -17.36 18.95 4.57
N LYS A 49 -16.08 18.94 4.24
CA LYS A 49 -15.36 20.07 3.61
C LYS A 49 -15.32 19.97 2.08
N LEU A 50 -15.59 18.79 1.52
CA LEU A 50 -15.44 18.52 0.09
C LEU A 50 -16.76 18.73 -0.68
N PRO A 51 -16.71 19.22 -1.92
CA PRO A 51 -17.87 19.18 -2.81
C PRO A 51 -18.34 17.74 -3.04
N GLY A 52 -19.65 17.52 -3.18
CA GLY A 52 -20.22 16.16 -3.27
C GLY A 52 -19.68 15.29 -4.41
N TYR A 53 -19.23 15.86 -5.53
CA TYR A 53 -18.57 15.07 -6.59
C TYR A 53 -17.14 14.63 -6.20
N VAL A 54 -16.44 15.42 -5.38
CA VAL A 54 -15.11 15.08 -4.85
C VAL A 54 -15.23 14.02 -3.77
N VAL A 55 -16.31 14.05 -2.96
CA VAL A 55 -16.60 13.00 -1.97
C VAL A 55 -16.68 11.62 -2.63
N LYS A 56 -17.36 11.49 -3.78
CA LYS A 56 -17.44 10.22 -4.52
C LYS A 56 -16.06 9.72 -4.97
N ILE A 57 -15.21 10.63 -5.46
CA ILE A 57 -13.84 10.28 -5.86
C ILE A 57 -13.05 9.83 -4.62
N PHE A 58 -13.16 10.55 -3.51
CA PHE A 58 -12.49 10.21 -2.26
C PHE A 58 -12.87 8.83 -1.73
N GLU A 59 -14.16 8.51 -1.71
CA GLU A 59 -14.66 7.18 -1.32
C GLU A 59 -14.12 6.07 -2.25
N GLU A 60 -14.11 6.32 -3.57
CA GLU A 60 -13.52 5.39 -4.54
C GLU A 60 -12.02 5.16 -4.30
N LYS A 61 -11.28 6.23 -3.96
CA LYS A 61 -9.84 6.15 -3.62
C LYS A 61 -9.59 5.30 -2.38
N ILE A 62 -10.43 5.42 -1.35
CA ILE A 62 -10.36 4.58 -0.15
C ILE A 62 -10.58 3.10 -0.51
N ASP A 63 -11.60 2.81 -1.30
CA ASP A 63 -11.92 1.45 -1.73
C ASP A 63 -10.80 0.82 -2.57
N ASN A 64 -10.21 1.61 -3.46
CA ASN A 64 -9.09 1.18 -4.30
C ASN A 64 -7.84 0.92 -3.46
N GLU A 65 -7.49 1.83 -2.54
CA GLU A 65 -6.39 1.66 -1.59
C GLU A 65 -6.55 0.34 -0.82
N LEU A 66 -7.75 0.08 -0.27
CA LEU A 66 -8.03 -1.14 0.49
C LEU A 66 -7.86 -2.40 -0.35
N LYS A 67 -8.37 -2.42 -1.59
CA LYS A 67 -8.21 -3.54 -2.53
C LYS A 67 -6.74 -3.81 -2.84
N ILE A 68 -5.96 -2.76 -3.09
CA ILE A 68 -4.54 -2.88 -3.41
C ILE A 68 -3.73 -3.30 -2.18
N ARG A 69 -3.99 -2.71 -1.01
CA ARG A 69 -3.35 -3.07 0.27
C ARG A 69 -3.57 -4.54 0.59
N THR A 70 -4.79 -5.03 0.43
CA THR A 70 -5.13 -6.45 0.64
C THR A 70 -4.28 -7.37 -0.25
N ARG A 71 -4.17 -7.06 -1.55
CA ARG A 71 -3.37 -7.85 -2.49
C ARG A 71 -1.87 -7.79 -2.18
N LYS A 72 -1.35 -6.63 -1.76
CA LYS A 72 0.03 -6.51 -1.29
C LYS A 72 0.29 -7.39 -0.08
N MET A 73 -0.62 -7.38 0.90
CA MET A 73 -0.51 -8.20 2.10
C MET A 73 -0.54 -9.69 1.78
N GLU A 74 -1.42 -10.14 0.87
CA GLU A 74 -1.41 -11.52 0.34
C GLU A 74 -0.04 -11.87 -0.25
N THR A 75 0.47 -11.03 -1.15
CA THR A 75 1.76 -11.27 -1.84
C THR A 75 2.95 -11.30 -0.86
N LEU A 76 2.94 -10.46 0.17
CA LEU A 76 3.96 -10.45 1.23
C LEU A 76 3.93 -11.72 2.08
N ARG A 77 2.73 -12.16 2.48
CA ARG A 77 2.54 -13.35 3.34
C ARG A 77 3.04 -14.63 2.68
N ASP A 78 2.96 -14.73 1.37
CA ASP A 78 3.53 -15.87 0.63
C ASP A 78 5.04 -15.98 0.78
N GLY A 79 5.72 -14.92 1.23
CA GLY A 79 7.10 -14.94 1.71
C GLY A 79 8.15 -15.29 0.63
N LYS A 80 7.79 -15.25 -0.66
CA LYS A 80 8.68 -15.67 -1.75
C LYS A 80 9.50 -14.54 -2.37
N ILE A 81 9.26 -13.29 -1.95
CA ILE A 81 9.85 -12.12 -2.59
C ILE A 81 10.61 -11.26 -1.57
N ASN A 82 11.75 -10.71 -1.99
CA ASN A 82 12.39 -9.57 -1.35
C ASN A 82 12.01 -8.33 -2.17
N ILE A 83 11.45 -7.32 -1.51
CA ILE A 83 10.94 -6.11 -2.17
C ILE A 83 11.74 -4.85 -1.85
N TYR A 84 12.85 -4.97 -1.12
CA TYR A 84 13.67 -3.82 -0.72
C TYR A 84 14.13 -2.97 -1.91
N ASP A 85 14.46 -3.61 -3.04
CA ASP A 85 14.87 -2.92 -4.27
C ASP A 85 13.75 -2.08 -4.91
N TYR A 86 12.49 -2.30 -4.52
CA TYR A 86 11.33 -1.58 -5.06
C TYR A 86 10.80 -0.50 -4.11
N ILE A 87 10.88 -0.74 -2.80
CA ILE A 87 10.45 0.19 -1.76
C ILE A 87 11.42 0.12 -0.59
N ASN A 88 12.30 1.12 -0.51
CA ASN A 88 13.20 1.30 0.62
C ASN A 88 12.56 2.15 1.74
N GLU A 89 13.30 2.39 2.81
CA GLU A 89 12.85 3.17 3.97
C GLU A 89 12.36 4.57 3.61
N LYS A 90 13.13 5.31 2.81
CA LYS A 90 12.75 6.68 2.39
C LYS A 90 11.45 6.70 1.59
N GLN A 91 11.27 5.72 0.71
CA GLN A 91 10.04 5.57 -0.06
C GLN A 91 8.86 5.17 0.83
N LEU A 92 9.08 4.26 1.78
CA LEU A 92 8.06 3.82 2.73
C LEU A 92 7.60 4.95 3.66
N GLU A 93 8.53 5.77 4.14
CA GLU A 93 8.25 6.98 4.93
C GLU A 93 7.43 7.98 4.13
N LYS A 94 7.82 8.25 2.88
CA LYS A 94 7.08 9.15 1.99
C LYS A 94 5.66 8.66 1.70
N LEU A 95 5.49 7.36 1.49
CA LEU A 95 4.18 6.77 1.22
C LEU A 95 3.27 6.79 2.45
N ASN A 96 3.86 6.75 3.65
CA ASN A 96 3.14 6.74 4.92
C ASN A 96 1.93 5.79 4.92
N PRO A 97 2.10 4.50 4.57
CA PRO A 97 1.00 3.56 4.53
C PRO A 97 0.45 3.29 5.94
N PRO A 98 -0.77 2.73 6.04
CA PRO A 98 -1.29 2.21 7.30
C PRO A 98 -0.33 1.22 7.98
N GLN A 99 -0.36 1.23 9.32
CA GLN A 99 0.65 0.57 10.15
C GLN A 99 0.74 -0.95 9.93
N ASP A 100 -0.37 -1.60 9.57
CA ASP A 100 -0.42 -3.01 9.23
C ASP A 100 0.42 -3.35 7.99
N LEU A 101 0.26 -2.59 6.91
CA LEU A 101 1.06 -2.74 5.70
C LEU A 101 2.51 -2.35 5.93
N ARG A 102 2.77 -1.26 6.66
CA ARG A 102 4.13 -0.85 7.04
C ARG A 102 4.88 -1.99 7.74
N SER A 103 4.25 -2.54 8.77
CA SER A 103 4.82 -3.63 9.56
C SER A 103 5.08 -4.88 8.71
N ALA A 104 4.19 -5.21 7.76
CA ALA A 104 4.39 -6.36 6.88
C ALA A 104 5.54 -6.16 5.89
N ILE A 105 5.71 -4.96 5.35
CA ILE A 105 6.83 -4.62 4.47
C ILE A 105 8.15 -4.75 5.25
N GLU A 106 8.23 -4.12 6.42
CA GLU A 106 9.45 -4.11 7.25
C GLU A 106 9.83 -5.50 7.74
N LYS A 107 8.86 -6.30 8.22
CA LYS A 107 9.13 -7.61 8.85
C LYS A 107 9.25 -8.75 7.85
N ILE A 108 8.51 -8.70 6.74
CA ILE A 108 8.35 -9.84 5.83
C ILE A 108 8.92 -9.53 4.45
N GLY A 109 8.71 -8.30 3.96
CA GLY A 109 9.10 -7.89 2.61
C GLY A 109 10.59 -7.60 2.44
N TRP A 110 11.26 -7.09 3.47
CA TRP A 110 12.66 -6.70 3.44
C TRP A 110 13.62 -7.80 3.92
N LYS A 111 13.59 -8.95 3.25
CA LYS A 111 14.37 -10.14 3.66
C LYS A 111 15.88 -9.96 3.58
N ASN A 112 16.37 -9.14 2.65
CA ASN A 112 17.80 -8.88 2.44
C ASN A 112 18.13 -7.40 2.69
N ARG A 113 17.45 -6.74 3.65
CA ARG A 113 17.77 -5.36 4.02
C ARG A 113 19.26 -5.28 4.39
N PRO A 114 20.04 -4.36 3.79
CA PRO A 114 21.41 -4.13 4.22
C PRO A 114 21.40 -3.81 5.71
N ILE A 115 22.22 -4.51 6.50
CA ILE A 115 22.46 -4.12 7.89
C ILE A 115 23.28 -2.83 7.81
N THR A 116 22.63 -1.69 8.00
CA THR A 116 23.36 -0.45 8.25
C THR A 116 24.04 -0.59 9.60
N ALA A 117 25.37 -0.64 9.57
CA ALA A 117 26.26 -0.65 10.72
C ALA A 117 26.21 0.69 11.49
#